data_AF-A0AAD7UEX4-F1
#
_entry.id   AF-A0AAD7UEX4-F1
#
_cell.length_a   1.000
_cell.length_b   1.000
_cell.length_c   1.000
_cell.angle_alpha   90.00
_cell.angle_beta   90.00
_cell.angle_gamma   90.00
#
_symmetry.space_group_name_H-M   'P 1'
#
loop_
_entity.id
_entity.type
_entity.pdbx_description
1 polymer ?
#
loop_
_entity_poly.entity_id
_entity_poly.type
_entity_poly.pdbx_seq_one_letter_code
_entity_poly.pdbx_strand_id
1 'polypeptide(L)' 'MTGFRPCIDLHAGRVKQIVGGTLREGGEAHENFVSDESAGHYARLYARDGLRGGHVIMLGPGNEAAAAEALAAYPQGLQ' A
#
# COMPACT_ATOMS: atom_id res chain seq x y z
N MET A 1 -4.57 -11.01 21.32
CA MET A 1 -4.24 -11.67 20.04
C MET A 1 -3.62 -10.62 19.13
N THR A 2 -2.42 -10.87 18.61
CA THR A 2 -1.78 -9.99 17.61
C THR A 2 -2.44 -10.25 16.26
N GLY A 3 -3.26 -9.31 15.77
CA GLY A 3 -3.88 -9.41 14.44
C GLY A 3 -2.89 -9.02 13.35
N PHE A 4 -2.86 -9.77 12.26
CA PHE A 4 -2.13 -9.38 11.06
C PHE A 4 -2.85 -8.19 10.40
N ARG A 5 -2.15 -7.06 10.24
CA ARG A 5 -2.66 -5.87 9.57
C ARG A 5 -1.92 -5.67 8.25
N PRO A 6 -2.57 -5.85 7.09
CA PRO A 6 -1.89 -5.68 5.82
C PRO A 6 -1.59 -4.20 5.53
N CYS A 7 -0.61 -3.95 4.66
CA CYS A 7 -0.23 -2.61 4.23
C CYS A 7 0.00 -2.56 2.72
N ILE A 8 -0.46 -1.51 2.06
CA ILE A 8 -0.17 -1.21 0.64
C ILE A 8 0.60 0.09 0.61
N ASP A 9 1.91 -0.01 0.40
CA ASP A 9 2.80 1.14 0.27
C ASP A 9 2.81 1.61 -1.19
N LEU A 10 2.51 2.89 -1.42
CA LEU A 10 2.38 3.51 -2.74
C LEU A 10 3.45 4.58 -2.93
N HIS A 11 4.18 4.52 -4.04
CA HIS A 11 5.07 5.60 -4.47
C HIS A 11 4.93 5.78 -5.98
N ALA A 12 4.71 7.03 -6.43
CA ALA A 12 4.45 7.37 -7.82
C ALA A 12 3.33 6.52 -8.47
N GLY A 13 2.24 6.27 -7.73
CA GLY A 13 1.07 5.54 -8.21
C GLY A 13 1.23 4.01 -8.30
N ARG A 14 2.37 3.46 -7.84
CA ARG A 14 2.66 2.03 -7.89
C ARG A 14 2.82 1.44 -6.51
N VAL A 15 2.47 0.16 -6.36
CA VAL A 15 2.74 -0.60 -5.14
C VAL A 15 4.23 -0.89 -5.04
N LYS A 16 4.88 -0.38 -4.00
CA LYS A 16 6.32 -0.51 -3.79
C LYS A 16 6.60 -1.06 -2.40
N GLN A 17 7.55 -1.98 -2.30
CA GLN A 17 8.16 -2.31 -1.02
C GLN A 17 9.42 -1.47 -0.85
N ILE A 18 9.45 -0.65 0.19
CA ILE A 18 10.62 0.16 0.56
C ILE A 18 11.37 -0.49 1.72
N VAL A 19 12.68 -0.23 1.84
CA VAL A 19 13.38 -0.50 3.11
C VAL A 19 13.02 0.64 4.08
N GLY A 20 12.21 0.34 5.10
CA GLY A 20 11.67 1.35 6.03
C GLY A 20 12.71 2.25 6.74
N GLY A 21 13.99 1.87 6.77
CA GLY A 21 15.09 2.67 7.33
C GLY A 21 15.77 3.63 6.35
N THR A 22 15.36 3.67 5.07
CA THR A 22 16.02 4.46 4.02
C THR A 22 15.27 5.73 3.63
N LEU A 23 14.01 5.90 4.07
CA LEU A 23 13.34 7.20 3.97
C LEU A 23 14.02 8.19 4.92
N ARG A 24 14.98 8.95 4.41
CA ARG A 24 15.48 10.17 5.05
C ARG A 24 14.78 11.37 4.41
N GLU A 25 14.51 12.41 5.19
CA GLU A 25 14.00 13.67 4.62
C GLU A 25 14.97 14.16 3.53
N GLY A 26 14.49 14.21 2.28
CA GLY A 26 15.28 14.62 1.13
C GLY A 26 16.14 13.53 0.45
N GLY A 27 16.01 12.26 0.84
CA GLY A 27 16.70 11.12 0.20
C GLY A 27 15.76 10.25 -0.63
N GLU A 28 16.26 9.68 -1.72
CA GLU A 28 15.54 8.64 -2.47
C GLU A 28 15.33 7.40 -1.59
N ALA A 29 14.09 6.95 -1.48
CA ALA A 29 13.77 5.70 -0.80
C ALA A 29 14.38 4.54 -1.59
N HIS A 30 15.10 3.63 -0.91
CA HIS A 30 15.61 2.45 -1.59
C HIS A 30 14.45 1.49 -1.88
N GLU A 31 14.16 1.31 -3.16
CA GLU A 31 13.10 0.44 -3.66
C GLU A 31 13.61 -1.00 -3.66
N ASN A 32 13.07 -1.86 -2.78
CA ASN A 32 13.40 -3.28 -2.79
C ASN A 32 12.67 -4.02 -3.90
N PHE A 33 11.42 -3.62 -4.12
CA PHE A 33 10.55 -4.26 -5.09
C PHE A 33 9.49 -3.27 -5.53
N VAL A 34 9.17 -3.32 -6.81
CA VAL A 34 8.03 -2.59 -7.36
C VAL A 34 7.13 -3.59 -8.04
N SER A 35 5.86 -3.63 -7.65
CA SER A 35 4.92 -4.56 -8.23
C SER A 35 4.46 -4.11 -9.62
N ASP A 36 4.13 -5.10 -10.44
CA ASP A 36 3.39 -4.92 -11.70
C ASP A 36 1.87 -4.95 -11.46
N GLU A 37 1.42 -5.43 -10.30
CA GLU A 37 0.02 -5.47 -9.91
C GLU A 37 -0.46 -4.15 -9.30
N SER A 38 -1.74 -3.83 -9.51
CA SER A 38 -2.34 -2.59 -9.02
C SER A 38 -2.60 -2.62 -7.51
N ALA A 39 -2.81 -1.44 -6.91
CA ALA A 39 -3.20 -1.33 -5.51
C ALA A 39 -4.54 -2.02 -5.26
N GLY A 40 -5.48 -1.92 -6.22
CA GLY A 40 -6.75 -2.63 -6.19
C GLY A 40 -6.61 -4.15 -6.21
N HIS A 41 -5.60 -4.70 -6.90
CA HIS A 41 -5.31 -6.14 -6.87
C HIS A 41 -5.07 -6.62 -5.44
N TYR A 42 -4.16 -5.96 -4.73
CA TYR A 42 -3.82 -6.34 -3.35
C TYR A 42 -4.96 -6.09 -2.37
N ALA A 43 -5.74 -5.01 -2.55
CA ALA A 43 -6.92 -4.80 -1.74
C ALA A 43 -7.95 -5.93 -1.89
N ARG A 44 -8.21 -6.41 -3.13
CA ARG A 44 -9.06 -7.58 -3.38
C ARG A 44 -8.49 -8.86 -2.77
N LEU A 45 -7.17 -9.03 -2.84
CA LEU A 45 -6.46 -10.14 -2.21
C LEU A 45 -6.71 -10.17 -0.69
N TYR A 46 -6.53 -9.02 -0.02
CA TYR A 46 -6.77 -8.89 1.42
C TYR A 46 -8.24 -9.08 1.80
N ALA A 47 -9.17 -8.60 0.96
CA ALA A 47 -10.60 -8.81 1.15
C ALA A 47 -10.96 -10.29 1.09
N ARG A 48 -10.45 -11.01 0.09
CA ARG A 48 -10.65 -12.46 -0.07
C ARG A 48 -10.14 -13.24 1.14
N ASP A 49 -8.99 -12.83 1.68
CA ASP A 49 -8.36 -13.51 2.81
C ASP A 49 -8.88 -13.02 4.18
N GLY A 50 -9.85 -12.09 4.20
CA GLY A 50 -10.51 -11.60 5.42
C GLY A 50 -9.63 -10.70 6.29
N LEU A 51 -8.56 -10.14 5.75
CA LEU A 51 -7.58 -9.34 6.50
C LEU A 51 -8.09 -7.90 6.67
N ARG A 52 -8.41 -7.48 7.89
CA ARG A 52 -9.03 -6.17 8.18
C ARG A 52 -8.11 -5.24 8.96
N GLY A 53 -8.41 -3.94 8.90
CA GLY A 53 -7.65 -2.91 9.60
C GLY A 53 -6.27 -2.68 8.99
N GLY A 54 -6.15 -2.90 7.68
CA GLY A 54 -4.95 -2.59 6.93
C GLY A 54 -4.88 -1.12 6.55
N HIS A 55 -3.72 -0.69 6.06
CA HIS A 55 -3.46 0.70 5.69
C HIS A 55 -3.03 0.82 4.23
N VAL A 56 -3.41 1.92 3.60
CA VAL A 56 -2.87 2.37 2.32
C VAL A 56 -1.97 3.57 2.58
N ILE A 57 -0.67 3.42 2.38
CA ILE A 57 0.32 4.45 2.70
C ILE A 57 0.78 5.12 1.42
N MET A 58 0.53 6.42 1.30
CA MET A 58 1.03 7.25 0.20
C MET A 58 2.41 7.82 0.57
N LEU A 59 3.46 7.24 0.02
CA LEU A 59 4.84 7.71 0.16
C LEU A 59 5.10 8.77 -0.91
N GLY A 60 4.76 10.02 -0.62
CA GLY A 60 4.91 11.14 -1.55
C GLY A 60 3.69 11.38 -2.47
N PRO A 61 3.79 12.32 -3.43
CA PRO A 61 2.68 12.76 -4.28
C PRO A 61 2.36 11.76 -5.41
N GLY A 62 1.16 11.89 -6.00
CA GLY A 62 0.76 11.13 -7.20
C GLY A 62 0.24 9.72 -6.92
N ASN A 63 -0.15 9.44 -5.67
CA ASN A 63 -0.66 8.14 -5.23
C ASN A 63 -2.19 8.10 -5.09
N GLU A 64 -2.87 9.23 -5.24
CA GLU A 64 -4.29 9.43 -4.90
C GLU A 64 -5.20 8.48 -5.69
N ALA A 65 -4.93 8.29 -6.98
CA ALA A 65 -5.72 7.39 -7.82
C ALA A 65 -5.55 5.91 -7.40
N ALA A 66 -4.32 5.49 -7.10
CA ALA A 66 -4.03 4.13 -6.64
C ALA A 66 -4.58 3.89 -5.23
N ALA A 67 -4.53 4.90 -4.36
CA ALA A 67 -5.12 4.83 -3.03
C ALA A 67 -6.65 4.70 -3.11
N ALA A 68 -7.30 5.53 -3.93
CA ALA A 68 -8.73 5.44 -4.18
C ALA A 68 -9.13 4.06 -4.77
N GLU A 69 -8.33 3.51 -5.68
CA GLU A 69 -8.53 2.17 -6.23
C GLU A 69 -8.52 1.09 -5.12
N ALA A 70 -7.52 1.12 -4.23
CA ALA A 70 -7.40 0.19 -3.12
C ALA A 70 -8.58 0.30 -2.13
N LEU A 71 -8.93 1.53 -1.73
CA LEU A 71 -10.03 1.77 -0.79
C LEU A 71 -11.39 1.37 -1.37
N ALA A 72 -11.61 1.61 -2.67
CA ALA A 72 -12.82 1.18 -3.36
C ALA A 72 -12.90 -0.35 -3.52
N ALA A 73 -11.74 -1.01 -3.69
CA ALA A 73 -11.67 -2.46 -3.81
C ALA A 73 -11.89 -3.22 -2.50
N TYR A 74 -11.64 -2.59 -1.35
CA TYR A 74 -11.99 -3.15 -0.04
C TYR A 74 -12.55 -2.10 0.93
N PRO A 75 -13.82 -1.68 0.73
CA PRO A 75 -14.46 -0.69 1.58
C PRO A 75 -14.48 -1.14 3.05
N GLN A 76 -14.07 -0.25 3.96
CA GLN A 76 -13.99 -0.50 5.41
C GLN A 76 -13.00 -1.61 5.81
N GLY A 77 -12.25 -2.20 4.87
CA GLY A 77 -11.17 -3.15 5.16
C GLY A 77 -9.82 -2.47 5.30
N LEU A 78 -9.64 -1.35 4.61
CA LEU A 78 -8.44 -0.52 4.56
C LEU A 78 -8.74 0.94 4.93
N GLN A 79 -7.73 1.67 5.40
CA GLN A 79 -7.77 3.10 5.70
C GLN A 79 -6.57 3.85 5.10
#